data_AF-A0A938JJI3-F1
#
_entry.id   AF-A0A938JJI3-F1
#
_cell.length_a   1.000
_cell.length_b   1.000
_cell.length_c   1.000
_cell.angle_alpha   90.00
_cell.angle_beta   90.00
_cell.angle_gamma   90.00
#
_symmetry.space_group_name_H-M   'P 1'
#
loop_
_entity.id
_entity.type
_entity.pdbx_description
1 polymer ?
#
loop_
_entity_poly.entity_id
_entity_poly.type
_entity_poly.pdbx_seq_one_letter_code
_entity_poly.pdbx_strand_id
1 'polypeptide(L)'
;MKIWLDNLQYNPLIPLLECKNEAILLLVQCDLLNSTVMPENLWQLSGSQKILKKQQKNGSWVYPGGNEVIRSKENYNQIETYRQMGFLIEEFGFTIKHPAINKAAEYLF
;
A
#
# COMPACT_ATOMS: atom_id res chain seq x y z
N MET A 1 11.43 5.71 26.29
CA MET A 1 12.76 5.70 25.64
C MET A 1 12.80 4.46 24.75
N LYS A 2 13.08 4.59 23.44
CA LYS A 2 12.98 3.45 22.51
C LYS A 2 14.25 2.61 22.56
N ILE A 3 14.24 1.62 23.45
CA ILE A 3 15.34 0.68 23.76
C ILE A 3 15.93 0.01 22.50
N TRP A 4 15.16 -0.10 21.41
CA TRP A 4 15.63 -0.70 20.16
C TRP A 4 16.63 0.19 19.38
N LEU A 5 16.56 1.51 19.50
CA LEU A 5 17.48 2.42 18.79
C LEU A 5 18.91 2.25 19.28
N ASP A 6 19.08 1.99 20.59
CA ASP A 6 20.39 1.82 21.23
C ASP A 6 21.12 0.56 20.73
N ASN A 7 20.40 -0.37 20.09
CA ASN A 7 20.97 -1.59 19.49
C ASN A 7 21.42 -1.39 18.03
N LEU A 8 21.20 -0.21 17.44
CA LEU A 8 21.56 0.07 16.06
C LEU A 8 22.82 0.95 16.01
N GLN A 9 23.72 0.62 15.08
CA GLN A 9 24.92 1.43 14.83
C GLN A 9 24.59 2.82 14.28
N TYR A 10 23.46 2.94 13.59
CA TYR A 10 22.97 4.18 12.99
C TYR A 10 21.55 4.45 13.41
N ASN A 11 21.21 5.70 13.69
CA ASN A 11 19.84 6.10 13.99
C ASN A 11 19.05 6.26 12.68
N PRO A 12 18.10 5.35 12.36
CA PRO A 12 17.35 5.41 11.12
C PRO A 12 16.28 6.51 11.12
N LEU A 13 15.91 7.07 12.27
CA LEU A 13 14.84 8.07 12.34
C LEU A 13 15.19 9.36 11.61
N ILE A 14 16.46 9.76 11.62
CA ILE A 14 16.90 11.00 10.96
C ILE A 14 16.63 10.94 9.45
N PRO A 15 17.20 9.99 8.67
CA PRO A 15 16.95 9.95 7.24
C PRO A 15 15.48 9.67 6.90
N LEU A 16 14.77 8.90 7.73
CA LEU A 16 13.35 8.61 7.51
C LEU A 16 12.46 9.86 7.70
N LEU A 17 12.75 10.70 8.69
CA LEU A 17 12.03 11.95 8.94
C LEU A 17 12.40 13.08 7.95
N GLU A 18 13.56 12.98 7.30
CA GLU A 18 14.02 13.97 6.32
C GLU A 18 13.63 13.63 4.87
N CYS A 19 13.15 12.41 4.58
CA CYS A 19 12.99 11.90 3.21
C CYS A 19 11.90 12.57 2.35
N LYS A 20 11.18 13.58 2.86
CA LYS A 20 10.08 14.34 2.21
C LYS A 20 8.96 13.48 1.59
N ASN A 21 8.94 12.17 1.85
CA ASN A 21 7.90 11.26 1.38
C ASN A 21 6.83 11.13 2.47
N GLU A 22 5.63 11.59 2.17
CA GLU A 22 4.52 11.64 3.13
C GLU A 22 4.12 10.27 3.69
N ALA A 23 4.15 9.22 2.88
CA ALA A 23 3.83 7.86 3.34
C ALA A 23 4.86 7.37 4.37
N ILE A 24 6.16 7.56 4.07
CA ILE A 24 7.23 7.20 4.99
C ILE A 24 7.11 8.00 6.29
N LEU A 25 6.86 9.31 6.21
CA LEU A 25 6.71 10.17 7.39
C LEU A 25 5.56 9.70 8.29
N LEU A 26 4.40 9.39 7.72
CA LEU A 26 3.24 8.91 8.47
C LEU A 26 3.51 7.52 9.10
N LEU A 27 4.11 6.59 8.36
CA LEU A 27 4.46 5.26 8.89
C LEU A 27 5.50 5.36 10.02
N VAL A 28 6.50 6.24 9.91
CA VAL A 28 7.46 6.51 10.98
C VAL A 28 6.77 7.07 12.22
N GLN A 29 5.78 7.95 12.04
CA GLN A 29 5.00 8.50 13.13
C GLN A 29 4.16 7.42 13.82
N CYS A 30 3.46 6.58 13.06
CA CYS A 30 2.64 5.49 13.58
C CYS A 30 3.49 4.40 14.25
N ASP A 31 4.38 3.78 13.48
CA ASP A 31 4.99 2.49 13.83
C ASP A 31 6.23 2.67 14.69
N LEU A 32 7.01 3.72 14.41
CA LEU A 32 8.23 3.96 15.15
C LEU A 32 7.96 4.86 16.33
N LEU A 33 7.30 6.02 16.14
CA LEU A 33 7.14 7.06 17.17
C LEU A 33 5.92 6.89 18.07
N ASN A 34 5.05 5.91 17.82
CA ASN A 34 3.79 5.69 18.56
C ASN A 34 2.92 6.96 18.63
N SER A 35 2.97 7.79 17.59
CA SER A 35 2.10 8.96 17.49
C SER A 35 0.66 8.50 17.26
N THR A 36 -0.33 9.22 17.78
CA THR A 36 -1.76 8.94 17.60
C THR A 36 -2.28 9.31 16.20
N VAL A 37 -1.43 9.18 15.19
CA VAL A 37 -1.80 9.41 13.79
C VAL A 37 -2.65 8.23 13.35
N MET A 38 -3.81 8.51 12.75
CA MET A 38 -4.68 7.47 12.25
C MET A 38 -4.07 6.88 10.96
N PRO A 39 -3.85 5.55 10.88
CA PRO A 39 -3.34 4.91 9.67
C PRO A 39 -4.20 5.20 8.43
N GLU A 40 -5.49 5.46 8.61
CA GLU A 40 -6.44 5.84 7.56
C GLU A 40 -6.05 7.14 6.84
N ASN A 41 -5.18 7.99 7.41
CA ASN A 41 -4.63 9.16 6.73
C ASN A 41 -3.77 8.76 5.52
N LEU A 42 -3.06 7.63 5.58
CA LEU A 42 -2.30 7.08 4.44
C LEU A 42 -3.22 6.72 3.26
N TRP A 43 -4.48 6.39 3.54
CA TRP A 43 -5.44 6.00 2.51
C TRP A 43 -5.83 7.18 1.62
N GLN A 44 -5.69 8.42 2.10
CA GLN A 44 -6.05 9.63 1.36
C GLN A 44 -4.91 10.18 0.49
N LEU A 45 -3.71 9.60 0.59
CA LEU A 45 -2.56 10.03 -0.19
C LEU A 45 -2.83 9.89 -1.69
N SER A 46 -2.27 10.82 -2.47
CA SER A 46 -2.50 10.83 -3.92
C SER A 46 -2.05 9.53 -4.61
N GLY A 47 -1.05 8.83 -4.06
CA GLY A 47 -0.58 7.53 -4.54
C GLY A 47 -1.64 6.43 -4.41
N SER A 48 -2.13 6.18 -3.19
CA SER A 48 -3.20 5.20 -2.94
C SER A 48 -4.47 5.52 -3.71
N GLN A 49 -4.87 6.79 -3.76
CA GLN A 49 -6.04 7.23 -4.52
C GLN A 49 -5.91 6.98 -6.02
N LYS A 50 -4.71 7.11 -6.61
CA LYS A 50 -4.47 6.76 -8.01
C LYS A 50 -4.61 5.26 -8.28
N ILE A 51 -4.22 4.42 -7.32
CA ILE A 51 -4.40 2.97 -7.41
C ILE A 51 -5.90 2.65 -7.31
N LEU A 52 -6.60 3.12 -6.27
CA LEU A 52 -8.02 2.86 -6.03
C LEU A 52 -8.91 3.25 -7.22
N LYS A 53 -8.63 4.39 -7.87
CA LYS A 53 -9.38 4.86 -9.05
C LYS A 53 -9.38 3.88 -10.22
N LYS A 54 -8.42 2.95 -10.29
CA LYS A 54 -8.30 1.96 -11.36
C LYS A 54 -8.93 0.61 -11.01
N GLN A 55 -9.39 0.43 -9.76
CA GLN A 55 -10.05 -0.80 -9.35
C GLN A 55 -11.36 -0.98 -10.13
N GLN A 56 -11.54 -2.16 -10.69
CA GLN A 56 -12.75 -2.56 -11.39
C GLN A 56 -13.87 -2.88 -10.40
N LYS A 57 -15.12 -2.94 -10.88
CA LYS A 57 -16.29 -3.23 -10.04
C LYS A 57 -16.19 -4.56 -9.30
N ASN A 58 -15.56 -5.56 -9.91
CA ASN A 58 -15.31 -6.89 -9.35
C ASN A 58 -14.08 -6.95 -8.43
N GLY A 59 -13.42 -5.83 -8.14
CA GLY A 59 -12.28 -5.76 -7.23
C GLY A 59 -10.91 -5.91 -7.88
N SER A 60 -10.83 -6.23 -9.18
CA SER A 60 -9.55 -6.43 -9.85
C SER A 60 -8.91 -5.13 -10.35
N TRP A 61 -7.62 -5.21 -10.69
CA TRP A 61 -6.93 -4.23 -11.51
C TRP A 61 -6.57 -4.83 -12.86
N VAL A 62 -6.67 -4.00 -13.90
CA VAL A 62 -6.33 -4.39 -15.27
C VAL A 62 -4.82 -4.30 -15.45
N TYR A 63 -4.21 -5.41 -15.89
CA TYR A 63 -2.77 -5.43 -16.19
C TYR A 63 -2.46 -4.48 -17.36
N PRO A 64 -1.47 -3.57 -17.24
CA PRO A 64 -1.20 -2.56 -18.25
C PRO A 64 -0.56 -3.11 -19.54
N GLY A 65 -1.07 -2.68 -20.70
CA GLY A 65 -0.51 -2.91 -22.05
C GLY A 65 -0.83 -4.27 -22.67
N GLY A 66 -0.14 -4.61 -23.77
CA GLY A 66 -0.14 -5.93 -24.41
C GLY A 66 -1.40 -6.29 -25.21
N ASN A 67 -1.40 -7.48 -25.82
CA ASN A 67 -2.56 -8.00 -26.56
C ASN A 67 -3.57 -8.60 -25.58
N GLU A 68 -4.77 -7.99 -25.49
CA GLU A 68 -5.86 -8.41 -24.59
C GLU A 68 -6.25 -9.88 -24.76
N VAL A 69 -6.18 -10.41 -25.97
CA VAL A 69 -6.56 -11.80 -26.29
C VAL A 69 -5.60 -12.81 -25.66
N ILE A 70 -4.31 -12.46 -25.56
CA ILE A 70 -3.30 -13.33 -24.95
C ILE A 70 -3.41 -13.23 -23.42
N ARG A 71 -3.53 -12.01 -22.89
CA ARG A 71 -3.47 -11.75 -21.45
C ARG A 71 -4.74 -12.15 -20.69
N SER A 72 -5.90 -12.09 -21.34
CA SER A 72 -7.15 -12.62 -20.78
C SER A 72 -7.12 -14.13 -20.57
N LYS A 73 -6.27 -14.86 -21.31
CA LYS A 73 -6.14 -16.33 -21.18
C LYS A 73 -5.22 -16.77 -20.04
N GLU A 74 -4.35 -15.89 -19.56
CA GLU A 74 -3.30 -16.22 -18.59
C GLU A 74 -3.49 -15.50 -17.24
N ASN A 75 -4.70 -15.04 -16.93
CA ASN A 75 -5.05 -14.42 -15.64
C ASN A 75 -4.12 -13.26 -15.21
N TYR A 76 -3.61 -12.47 -16.15
CA TYR A 76 -2.71 -11.34 -15.85
C TYR A 76 -3.34 -10.30 -14.91
N ASN A 77 -4.66 -10.15 -14.95
CA ASN A 77 -5.39 -9.28 -14.02
C ASN A 77 -5.30 -9.79 -12.58
N GLN A 78 -5.15 -11.10 -12.35
CA GLN A 78 -4.91 -11.66 -11.01
C GLN A 78 -3.54 -11.22 -10.48
N ILE A 79 -2.50 -11.31 -11.31
CA ILE A 79 -1.14 -10.84 -10.98
C ILE A 79 -1.14 -9.34 -10.68
N GLU A 80 -1.77 -8.54 -11.53
CA GLU A 80 -1.85 -7.09 -11.30
C GLU A 80 -2.65 -6.76 -10.05
N THR A 81 -3.76 -7.46 -9.80
CA THR A 81 -4.58 -7.27 -8.59
C THR A 81 -3.77 -7.58 -7.33
N TYR A 82 -3.04 -8.69 -7.32
CA TYR A 82 -2.16 -9.04 -6.21
C TYR A 82 -1.10 -7.95 -5.97
N ARG A 83 -0.47 -7.46 -7.05
CA ARG A 83 0.53 -6.38 -6.99
C ARG A 83 -0.05 -5.07 -6.42
N GLN A 84 -1.21 -4.63 -6.93
CA GLN A 84 -1.84 -3.38 -6.50
C GLN A 84 -2.37 -3.47 -5.07
N MET A 85 -2.93 -4.62 -4.68
CA MET A 85 -3.33 -4.90 -3.29
C MET A 85 -2.12 -4.85 -2.35
N GLY A 86 -0.98 -5.41 -2.76
CA GLY A 86 0.29 -5.31 -2.04
C GLY A 86 0.73 -3.86 -1.82
N PHE A 87 0.74 -3.02 -2.86
CA PHE A 87 1.09 -1.60 -2.69
C PHE A 87 0.15 -0.87 -1.72
N LEU A 88 -1.17 -1.10 -1.83
CA LEU A 88 -2.12 -0.48 -0.91
C LEU A 88 -1.85 -0.89 0.54
N ILE A 89 -1.55 -2.16 0.81
CA ILE A 89 -1.30 -2.64 2.17
C ILE A 89 0.06 -2.16 2.67
N GLU A 90 1.13 -2.44 1.93
CA GLU A 90 2.51 -2.26 2.40
C GLU A 90 2.96 -0.80 2.37
N GLU A 91 2.58 -0.03 1.35
CA GLU A 91 3.03 1.37 1.21
C GLU A 91 2.03 2.37 1.79
N PHE A 92 0.75 2.01 1.87
CA PHE A 92 -0.32 2.91 2.29
C PHE A 92 -1.13 2.40 3.48
N GLY A 93 -0.69 1.34 4.16
CA GLY A 93 -1.30 0.87 5.41
C GLY A 93 -2.77 0.46 5.27
N PHE A 94 -3.20 0.01 4.09
CA PHE A 94 -4.56 -0.50 3.93
C PHE A 94 -4.74 -1.79 4.72
N THR A 95 -5.94 -1.95 5.29
CA THR A 95 -6.32 -3.17 6.01
C THR A 95 -7.65 -3.69 5.47
N ILE A 96 -8.08 -4.85 5.97
CA ILE A 96 -9.39 -5.45 5.68
C ILE A 96 -10.58 -4.52 5.97
N LYS A 97 -10.39 -3.47 6.77
CA LYS A 97 -11.42 -2.46 7.02
C LYS A 97 -11.81 -1.67 5.76
N HIS A 98 -10.92 -1.56 4.78
CA HIS A 98 -11.22 -0.79 3.56
C HIS A 98 -11.93 -1.66 2.52
N PRO A 99 -13.10 -1.24 1.98
CA PRO A 99 -13.90 -2.05 1.04
C PRO A 99 -13.15 -2.50 -0.21
N ALA A 100 -12.20 -1.69 -0.70
CA ALA A 100 -11.38 -2.06 -1.85
C ALA A 100 -10.52 -3.31 -1.61
N ILE A 101 -10.02 -3.49 -0.39
CA ILE A 101 -9.20 -4.67 -0.04
C ILE A 101 -10.07 -5.92 0.03
N ASN A 102 -11.27 -5.83 0.60
CA ASN A 102 -12.22 -6.96 0.61
C ASN A 102 -12.55 -7.42 -0.83
N LYS A 103 -12.90 -6.49 -1.72
CA LYS A 103 -13.20 -6.83 -3.12
C LYS A 103 -12.01 -7.42 -3.85
N ALA A 104 -10.80 -6.92 -3.59
CA ALA A 104 -9.58 -7.47 -4.19
C ALA A 104 -9.33 -8.90 -3.70
N ALA A 105 -9.54 -9.17 -2.42
CA ALA A 105 -9.43 -10.51 -1.85
C ALA A 105 -10.47 -11.48 -2.45
N GLU A 106 -11.73 -11.04 -2.58
CA GLU A 106 -12.80 -11.82 -3.25
C GLU A 106 -12.51 -12.12 -4.73
N TYR A 107 -11.74 -11.26 -5.41
CA TYR A 107 -11.32 -11.54 -6.79
C TYR A 107 -10.17 -12.56 -6.86
N LEU A 108 -9.31 -12.61 -5.84
CA LEU A 108 -8.11 -13.44 -5.83
C LEU A 108 -8.37 -14.89 -5.38
N PHE A 109 -9.36 -15.11 -4.51
CA PHE A 109 -9.67 -16.39 -3.83
C PHE A 109 -11.14 -16.75 -3.96
#